data_AF-A0A7X3Z654-F1
#
_entry.id   AF-A0A7X3Z654-F1
#
_cell.length_a   1.000
_cell.length_b   1.000
_cell.length_c   1.000
_cell.angle_alpha   90.00
_cell.angle_beta   90.00
_cell.angle_gamma   90.00
#
_symmetry.space_group_name_H-M   'P 1'
#
loop_
_entity.id
_entity.type
_entity.pdbx_description
1 polymer ?
#
loop_
_entity_poly.entity_id
_entity_poly.type
_entity_poly.pdbx_seq_one_letter_code
_entity_poly.pdbx_strand_id
1 'polypeptide(L)' 'MISAPQRYAPRRVKECVSLVDLLPTLVGIGGGEVVLPCDGESLEPALTGGTTRDLVISDYYGIGPCVPHRMV' A
#
# COMPACT_ATOMS: atom_id res chain seq x y z
N MET A 1 1.60 -9.91 1.46
CA MET A 1 2.67 -10.58 0.68
C MET A 1 2.28 -10.51 -0.79
N ILE A 2 3.20 -10.12 -1.67
CA ILE A 2 3.01 -10.15 -3.12
C ILE A 2 3.95 -11.23 -3.67
N SER A 3 3.45 -12.13 -4.52
CA SER A 3 4.22 -13.20 -5.13
C SER A 3 3.99 -13.24 -6.63
N ALA A 4 5.03 -12.89 -7.39
CA ALA A 4 5.10 -13.04 -8.84
C ALA A 4 6.57 -13.28 -9.21
N PRO A 5 7.10 -14.50 -8.98
CA PRO A 5 8.54 -14.78 -9.04
C PRO A 5 9.15 -14.59 -10.43
N GLN A 6 8.34 -14.62 -11.50
CA GLN A 6 8.79 -14.29 -12.86
C GLN A 6 8.96 -12.78 -13.09
N ARG A 7 8.47 -11.93 -12.17
CA ARG A 7 8.47 -10.47 -12.28
C ARG A 7 9.32 -9.79 -11.22
N TYR A 8 9.27 -10.29 -9.99
CA TYR A 8 9.92 -9.66 -8.84
C TYR A 8 10.84 -10.63 -8.10
N ALA A 9 12.07 -10.20 -7.83
CA ALA A 9 12.98 -10.94 -6.96
C ALA A 9 12.45 -10.93 -5.51
N PRO A 10 12.58 -12.04 -4.74
CA PRO A 10 12.17 -12.07 -3.35
C PRO A 10 12.91 -11.00 -2.52
N ARG A 11 12.15 -10.19 -1.77
CA ARG A 11 12.73 -9.20 -0.86
C ARG A 11 11.83 -8.90 0.33
N ARG A 12 12.42 -8.27 1.35
CA ARG A 12 11.69 -7.66 2.47
C ARG A 12 11.67 -6.15 2.28
N VAL A 13 10.47 -5.57 2.33
CA VAL A 13 10.24 -4.12 2.37
C VAL A 13 10.18 -3.74 3.85
N LYS A 14 10.94 -2.71 4.27
CA LYS A 14 11.03 -2.30 5.68
C LYS A 14 10.16 -1.08 5.98
N GLU A 15 9.90 -0.30 4.96
CA GLU A 15 9.09 0.90 4.95
C GLU A 15 7.62 0.57 5.29
N CYS A 16 6.91 1.53 5.89
CA CYS A 16 5.49 1.37 6.17
C CYS A 16 4.65 1.22 4.89
N VAL A 17 3.75 0.22 4.88
CA VAL A 17 2.79 -0.01 3.79
C VAL A 17 1.37 -0.15 4.35
N SER A 18 0.38 0.27 3.56
CA SER A 18 -1.03 0.24 3.94
C SER A 18 -1.86 -0.64 3.01
N LEU A 19 -3.04 -1.03 3.48
CA LEU A 19 -3.99 -1.81 2.68
C LEU A 19 -4.47 -1.03 1.45
N VAL A 20 -4.62 0.29 1.56
CA VAL A 20 -5.11 1.14 0.47
C VAL A 20 -4.15 1.20 -0.72
N ASP A 21 -2.87 0.87 -0.51
CA ASP A 21 -1.85 0.80 -1.56
C ASP A 21 -2.11 -0.36 -2.54
N LEU A 22 -2.93 -1.35 -2.16
CA LEU A 22 -3.19 -2.51 -3.02
C LEU A 22 -3.92 -2.15 -4.31
N LEU A 23 -4.87 -1.21 -4.28
CA LEU A 23 -5.61 -0.82 -5.49
C LEU A 23 -4.67 -0.29 -6.59
N PRO A 24 -3.87 0.77 -6.36
CA PRO A 24 -2.96 1.28 -7.38
C PRO A 24 -1.85 0.27 -7.73
N THR A 25 -1.41 -0.55 -6.77
CA THR A 25 -0.42 -1.61 -7.05
C THR A 25 -0.97 -2.66 -8.01
N LEU A 26 -2.16 -3.22 -7.77
CA LEU A 26 -2.73 -4.28 -8.60
C LEU A 26 -3.09 -3.76 -10.00
N VAL A 27 -3.59 -2.53 -10.09
CA VAL A 27 -3.89 -1.88 -11.36
C VAL A 27 -2.61 -1.65 -12.18
N GLY A 28 -1.54 -1.15 -11.56
CA GLY A 28 -0.24 -0.96 -12.21
C GLY A 28 0.40 -2.28 -12.69
N ILE A 29 0.34 -3.33 -11.88
CA ILE A 29 0.77 -4.69 -12.26
C ILE A 29 0.01 -5.23 -13.48
N GLY A 30 -1.25 -4.79 -13.65
CA GLY A 30 -2.10 -5.09 -14.80
C GLY A 30 -1.85 -4.21 -16.02
N GLY A 31 -0.94 -3.23 -15.93
CA GLY A 31 -0.66 -2.25 -17.00
C GLY A 31 -1.70 -1.12 -17.11
N GLY A 32 -2.52 -0.92 -16.08
CA GLY A 32 -3.51 0.14 -16.02
C GLY A 32 -3.10 1.32 -15.14
N GLU A 33 -3.99 2.30 -15.04
CA GLU A 33 -3.85 3.48 -14.18
C GLU A 33 -5.13 3.71 -13.38
N VAL A 34 -4.99 4.11 -12.12
CA VAL A 34 -6.14 4.47 -11.27
C VAL A 34 -6.54 5.91 -11.58
N VAL A 35 -7.69 6.07 -12.23
CA VAL A 35 -8.25 7.39 -12.62
C VAL A 35 -9.23 7.97 -11.60
N LEU A 36 -9.50 7.25 -10.52
CA LEU A 36 -10.36 7.67 -9.41
C LEU A 36 -9.51 8.23 -8.27
N PRO A 37 -10.06 9.12 -7.41
CA PRO A 37 -9.38 9.52 -6.19
C PRO A 37 -8.92 8.30 -5.38
N CYS A 38 -7.64 8.25 -5.05
CA CYS A 38 -7.02 7.15 -4.34
C CYS A 38 -5.99 7.69 -3.35
N ASP A 39 -6.12 7.31 -2.09
CA ASP A 39 -5.19 7.70 -1.01
C ASP A 39 -3.97 6.76 -0.93
N GLY A 40 -4.01 5.65 -1.65
CA GLY A 40 -2.91 4.69 -1.72
C GLY A 40 -1.88 5.05 -2.78
N GLU A 41 -0.67 4.54 -2.60
CA GLU A 41 0.42 4.65 -3.58
C GLU A 41 0.80 3.26 -4.09
N SER A 42 1.24 3.16 -5.35
CA SER A 42 1.70 1.88 -5.88
C SER A 42 2.96 1.41 -5.15
N LEU A 43 2.98 0.14 -4.75
CA LEU A 43 4.12 -0.52 -4.13
C LEU A 43 5.12 -1.08 -5.16
N GLU A 44 4.87 -0.93 -6.46
CA GLU A 44 5.78 -1.41 -7.51
C GLU A 44 7.23 -0.88 -7.42
N PRO A 45 7.48 0.39 -7.02
CA PRO A 45 8.83 0.85 -6.72
C PRO A 45 9.48 0.00 -5.62
N ALA A 46 8.76 -0.29 -4.54
CA ALA A 46 9.25 -1.19 -3.50
C ALA A 46 9.44 -2.61 -4.02
N LEU A 47 8.60 -3.15 -4.91
CA LEU A 47 8.81 -4.50 -5.46
C LEU A 47 10.10 -4.63 -6.29
N THR A 48 10.58 -3.53 -6.86
CA THR A 48 11.78 -3.46 -7.71
C THR A 48 13.04 -2.94 -6.98
N GLY A 49 12.95 -2.71 -5.66
CA GLY A 49 14.09 -2.28 -4.85
C GLY A 49 14.21 -0.77 -4.64
N GLY A 50 13.28 0.02 -5.18
CA GLY A 50 13.12 1.44 -4.87
C GLY A 50 12.58 1.70 -3.47
N THR A 51 12.58 2.97 -3.10
CA THR A 51 11.99 3.48 -1.85
C THR A 51 10.49 3.68 -2.01
N THR A 52 9.80 3.69 -0.88
CA THR A 52 8.39 4.10 -0.76
C THR A 52 8.24 5.00 0.46
N ARG A 53 7.03 5.50 0.70
CA ARG A 53 6.71 6.29 1.89
C ARG A 53 6.97 5.48 3.17
N ASP A 54 7.30 6.18 4.26
CA ASP A 54 7.51 5.57 5.59
C ASP A 54 6.51 6.11 6.63
N LEU A 55 5.30 6.43 6.17
CA LEU A 55 4.18 6.90 6.98
C LEU A 55 2.90 6.28 6.47
N VAL A 56 2.08 5.76 7.37
CA VAL A 56 0.74 5.22 7.09
C VAL A 56 -0.24 5.73 8.12
N ILE A 57 -1.50 5.85 7.71
CA ILE A 57 -2.58 6.36 8.55
C ILE A 57 -3.59 5.24 8.73
N SER A 58 -4.10 5.09 9.95
CA SER A 58 -5.22 4.20 10.25
C SER A 58 -6.28 4.96 11.04
N ASP A 59 -7.50 4.95 10.52
CA ASP A 59 -8.67 5.48 11.21
C ASP A 59 -9.52 4.33 11.76
N TYR A 60 -10.00 4.48 13.00
CA TYR A 60 -10.86 3.50 13.64
C TYR A 60 -12.12 4.17 14.21
N TYR A 61 -13.28 3.67 13.75
CA TYR A 61 -14.62 4.11 14.19
C TYR A 61 -15.57 2.94 14.50
N GLY A 62 -15.00 1.78 14.84
CA GLY A 62 -15.76 0.59 15.21
C GLY A 62 -16.25 0.62 16.66
N ILE A 63 -16.68 -0.54 17.16
CA ILE A 63 -17.13 -0.69 18.55
C ILE A 63 -15.95 -0.58 19.53
N GLY A 64 -16.10 0.19 20.60
CA GLY A 64 -15.08 0.34 21.65
C GLY A 64 -14.77 1.80 22.03
N PRO A 65 -14.22 2.62 21.13
CA PRO A 65 -13.87 4.00 21.43
C PRO A 65 -15.10 4.88 21.60
N CYS A 66 -14.99 5.91 22.45
CA CYS A 66 -16.05 6.90 22.64
C CYS A 66 -16.07 8.03 21.57
N VAL A 67 -15.03 8.14 20.74
CA VAL A 67 -14.82 9.16 19.70
C VAL A 67 -13.96 8.60 18.56
N PRO A 68 -13.81 9.28 17.39
CA PRO A 68 -12.95 8.76 16.33
C PRO A 68 -11.48 8.77 16.73
N HIS A 69 -10.77 7.71 16.38
CA HIS A 69 -9.34 7.60 16.64
C HIS A 69 -8.58 7.51 15.31
N ARG A 70 -7.51 8.30 15.22
CA ARG A 70 -6.54 8.27 14.12
C ARG A 70 -5.18 7.89 14.67
N MET A 71 -4.51 6.98 13.99
CA MET A 71 -3.12 6.57 14.24
C MET A 71 -2.27 7.05 13.06
N VAL A 72 -1.13 7.65 13.39
CA VAL A 72 -0.15 8.27 12.47
C VAL A 72 1.25 7.97 12.95
#